data_AF-A0A4V3J793-F1
#
_entry.id   AF-A0A4V3J793-F1
#
_cell.length_a   1.000
_cell.length_b   1.000
_cell.length_c   1.000
_cell.angle_alpha   90.00
_cell.angle_beta   90.00
_cell.angle_gamma   90.00
#
_symmetry.space_group_name_H-M   'P 1'
#
loop_
_entity.id
_entity.type
_entity.pdbx_description
1 polymer ?
#
loop_
_entity_poly.entity_id
_entity_poly.type
_entity_poly.pdbx_seq_one_letter_code
_entity_poly.pdbx_strand_id
1 'polypeptide(L)'
;MPGVTLIEAYHGQIRRQAWAWVMSRIVVEPATREVADEAVALLAETGLDGHKYAIEAALAVIAGQQPGNVVLYTSDEDDLVKLCPGRVLIRAL
;
A
#
# COMPACT_ATOMS: atom_id res chain seq x y z
N MET A 1 -6.56 2.39 -1.09
CA MET A 1 -5.45 2.35 -0.11
C MET A 1 -5.66 1.14 0.80
N PRO A 2 -4.65 0.32 1.12
CA PRO A 2 -4.81 -0.84 2.01
C PRO A 2 -5.27 -0.43 3.40
N GLY A 3 -6.17 -1.21 4.01
CA GLY A 3 -6.64 -0.95 5.38
C GLY A 3 -5.52 -0.97 6.42
N VAL A 4 -4.46 -1.74 6.21
CA VAL A 4 -3.29 -1.78 7.11
C VAL A 4 -2.52 -0.46 7.15
N THR A 5 -2.52 0.32 6.05
CA THR A 5 -1.90 1.65 6.00
C THR A 5 -2.56 2.64 6.96
N LEU A 6 -3.82 2.43 7.35
CA LEU A 6 -4.49 3.23 8.37
C LEU A 6 -3.83 3.11 9.74
N ILE A 7 -3.36 1.90 10.07
CA ILE A 7 -2.74 1.61 11.36
C ILE A 7 -1.37 2.29 11.42
N GLU A 8 -0.61 2.22 10.33
CA GLU A 8 0.69 2.86 10.18
C GLU A 8 0.59 4.40 10.19
N ALA A 9 -0.38 4.96 9.46
CA ALA A 9 -0.56 6.41 9.35
C ALA A 9 -1.10 7.06 10.63
N TYR A 10 -1.69 6.29 11.55
CA TYR A 10 -2.26 6.82 12.77
C TYR A 10 -1.20 6.98 13.88
N HIS A 11 -1.16 8.16 14.49
CA HIS A 11 -0.38 8.40 15.71
C HIS A 11 -1.17 9.26 16.72
N GLY A 12 -0.78 9.19 18.00
CA GLY A 12 -1.56 9.72 19.12
C GLY A 12 -1.79 11.24 19.15
N GLN A 13 -1.13 12.01 18.29
CA GLN A 13 -1.32 13.46 18.21
C GLN A 13 -2.38 13.88 17.18
N ILE A 14 -2.91 12.93 16.39
CA ILE A 14 -3.95 13.22 15.39
C ILE A 14 -5.30 13.46 16.09
N ARG A 15 -5.92 14.61 15.80
CA ARG A 15 -7.28 14.90 16.26
C ARG A 15 -8.28 13.97 15.59
N ARG A 16 -9.11 13.26 16.37
CA ARG A 16 -10.12 12.31 15.84
C ARG A 16 -11.06 12.90 14.79
N GLN A 17 -11.46 14.17 14.93
CA GLN A 17 -12.32 14.84 13.94
C GLN A 17 -11.62 15.03 12.59
N ALA A 18 -10.34 15.42 12.62
CA ALA A 18 -9.53 15.54 11.41
C ALA A 18 -9.33 14.17 10.76
N TRP A 19 -9.04 13.13 11.55
CA TRP A 19 -8.94 11.75 11.07
C TRP A 19 -10.23 11.29 10.37
N ALA A 20 -11.38 11.42 11.04
CA ALA A 20 -12.67 11.03 10.47
C ALA A 20 -12.99 11.79 9.17
N TRP A 21 -12.67 13.08 9.10
CA TRP A 21 -12.85 13.88 7.89
C TRP A 21 -11.99 13.37 6.73
N VAL A 22 -10.70 13.09 6.96
CA VAL A 22 -9.82 12.52 5.92
C VAL A 22 -10.35 11.15 5.47
N MET A 23 -10.71 10.28 6.40
CA MET A 23 -11.23 8.94 6.11
C MET A 23 -12.52 8.95 5.28
N SER A 24 -13.37 9.97 5.43
CA SER A 24 -14.58 10.11 4.61
C SER A 24 -14.30 10.35 3.11
N ARG A 25 -13.05 10.66 2.74
CA ARG A 25 -12.64 10.99 1.38
C ARG A 25 -11.77 9.93 0.72
N ILE A 26 -11.44 8.86 1.44
CA ILE A 26 -10.52 7.82 0.97
C ILE A 26 -11.26 6.49 0.90
N VAL A 27 -11.09 5.78 -0.22
CA VAL A 27 -11.50 4.38 -0.34
C VAL A 27 -10.42 3.50 0.28
N VAL A 28 -10.84 2.70 1.25
CA VAL A 28 -10.00 1.74 1.96
C VAL A 28 -10.28 0.36 1.40
N GLU A 29 -9.24 -0.25 0.83
CA GLU A 29 -9.27 -1.60 0.28
C GLU A 29 -8.92 -2.61 1.38
N PRO A 30 -9.67 -3.72 1.49
CA PRO A 30 -9.41 -4.74 2.49
C PRO A 30 -8.10 -5.47 2.19
N ALA A 31 -7.29 -5.70 3.22
CA ALA A 31 -6.17 -6.64 3.16
C ALA A 31 -6.70 -8.05 3.43
N THR A 32 -7.33 -8.64 2.42
CA THR A 32 -7.92 -9.99 2.53
C THR A 32 -6.83 -11.07 2.58
N ARG A 33 -7.22 -12.32 2.83
CA ARG A 33 -6.28 -13.44 2.79
C ARG A 33 -5.68 -13.61 1.39
N GLU A 34 -6.49 -13.41 0.35
CA GLU A 34 -6.05 -13.51 -1.04
C GLU A 34 -4.97 -12.46 -1.36
N VAL A 35 -5.18 -11.21 -0.92
CA VAL A 35 -4.16 -10.15 -1.02
C VAL A 35 -2.90 -10.53 -0.27
N ALA A 36 -3.03 -11.11 0.93
CA ALA A 36 -1.88 -11.53 1.73
C ALA A 36 -1.09 -12.67 1.06
N ASP A 37 -1.79 -13.68 0.51
CA ASP A 37 -1.15 -14.80 -0.19
C ASP A 37 -0.43 -14.31 -1.48
N GLU A 38 -1.03 -13.39 -2.24
CA GLU A 38 -0.39 -12.73 -3.40
C GLU A 38 0.81 -11.87 -2.99
N ALA A 39 0.73 -11.14 -1.86
CA ALA A 39 1.84 -10.34 -1.36
C ALA A 39 3.02 -11.21 -0.92
N VAL A 40 2.75 -12.36 -0.29
CA VAL A 40 3.79 -13.35 0.05
C VAL A 40 4.46 -13.89 -1.20
N ALA A 41 3.69 -14.19 -2.26
CA ALA A 41 4.25 -14.63 -3.53
C ALA A 41 5.15 -13.54 -4.16
N LEU A 42 4.69 -12.29 -4.17
CA LEU A 42 5.47 -11.15 -4.68
C LEU A 42 6.78 -10.95 -3.91
N LEU A 43 6.75 -11.06 -2.58
CA LEU A 43 7.95 -10.99 -1.74
C LEU A 43 8.92 -12.14 -2.01
N ALA A 44 8.41 -13.35 -2.23
CA ALA A 44 9.22 -14.51 -2.58
C ALA A 44 9.88 -14.35 -3.97
N GLU A 45 9.15 -13.82 -4.96
CA GLU A 45 9.66 -13.56 -6.31
C GLU A 45 10.75 -12.47 -6.33
N THR A 46 10.58 -11.43 -5.51
CA THR A 46 11.53 -10.30 -5.41
C THR A 46 12.68 -10.56 -4.44
N GLY A 47 12.56 -11.58 -3.58
CA GLY A 47 13.53 -11.88 -2.52
C GLY A 47 13.54 -10.85 -1.38
N LEU A 48 12.48 -10.05 -1.25
CA LEU A 48 12.38 -8.98 -0.25
C LEU A 48 11.86 -9.51 1.10
N ASP A 49 12.36 -8.90 2.19
CA ASP A 49 11.98 -9.28 3.55
C ASP A 49 10.55 -8.81 3.89
N GLY A 50 9.65 -9.75 4.20
CA GLY A 50 8.27 -9.42 4.56
C GLY A 50 8.13 -8.57 5.82
N HIS A 51 9.08 -8.60 6.76
CA HIS A 51 9.07 -7.70 7.91
C HIS A 51 9.29 -6.24 7.52
N LYS A 52 10.05 -5.97 6.45
CA LYS A 52 10.29 -4.61 5.95
C LYS A 52 9.24 -4.16 4.95
N TYR A 53 8.71 -5.08 4.13
CA TYR A 53 7.93 -4.74 2.94
C TYR A 53 6.48 -5.24 2.97
N ALA A 54 5.93 -5.71 4.10
CA ALA A 54 4.59 -6.29 4.15
C ALA A 54 3.49 -5.33 3.66
N ILE A 55 3.52 -4.06 4.10
CA ILE A 55 2.50 -3.08 3.74
C ILE A 55 2.66 -2.67 2.27
N GLU A 56 3.89 -2.46 1.82
CA GLU A 56 4.24 -2.11 0.45
C GLU A 56 3.87 -3.23 -0.52
N ALA A 57 4.07 -4.49 -0.15
CA ALA A 57 3.71 -5.64 -0.97
C ALA A 57 2.18 -5.77 -1.10
N ALA A 58 1.44 -5.61 0.00
CA ALA A 58 -0.03 -5.58 -0.05
C ALA A 58 -0.55 -4.39 -0.87
N LEU A 59 0.10 -3.22 -0.76
CA LEU A 59 -0.20 -2.05 -1.58
C LEU A 59 0.05 -2.32 -3.07
N ALA A 60 1.18 -2.93 -3.42
CA ALA A 60 1.53 -3.28 -4.80
C ALA A 60 0.52 -4.26 -5.42
N VAL A 61 0.11 -5.29 -4.67
CA VAL A 61 -0.92 -6.25 -5.09
C VAL A 61 -2.25 -5.54 -5.33
N ILE A 62 -2.75 -4.78 -4.35
CA ILE A 62 -4.02 -4.05 -4.46
C ILE A 62 -3.97 -3.08 -5.65
N ALA A 63 -2.86 -2.38 -5.85
CA ALA A 63 -2.65 -1.49 -6.98
C ALA A 63 -2.69 -2.24 -8.32
N GLY A 64 -2.05 -3.40 -8.41
CA GLY A 64 -2.06 -4.25 -9.61
C GLY A 64 -3.44 -4.79 -9.98
N GLN A 65 -4.33 -4.94 -9.01
CA GLN A 65 -5.72 -5.38 -9.20
C GLN A 65 -6.65 -4.25 -9.67
N GLN A 66 -6.25 -2.98 -9.54
CA GLN A 66 -7.09 -1.86 -9.98
C GLN A 66 -7.14 -1.75 -11.51
N PRO A 67 -8.31 -1.43 -12.09
CA PRO A 67 -8.41 -1.20 -13.52
C PRO A 67 -7.78 0.14 -13.93
N GLY A 68 -7.15 0.16 -15.11
CA GLY A 68 -6.61 1.40 -15.71
C GLY A 68 -5.20 1.77 -15.24
N ASN A 69 -4.87 3.07 -15.37
CA ASN A 69 -3.56 3.60 -14.97
C ASN A 69 -3.57 3.98 -13.49
N VAL A 70 -2.78 3.26 -12.70
CA VAL A 70 -2.68 3.45 -11.25
C VAL A 70 -1.44 4.27 -10.92
N VAL A 71 -1.59 5.23 -10.01
CA VAL A 71 -0.48 6.02 -9.47
C VAL A 71 -0.35 5.75 -7.97
N LEU A 72 0.83 5.32 -7.53
CA LEU A 72 1.19 5.22 -6.12
C LEU A 72 2.02 6.43 -5.70
N TYR A 73 1.55 7.10 -4.65
CA TYR A 73 2.27 8.19 -4.01
C TYR A 73 2.97 7.69 -2.75
N THR A 74 4.25 7.99 -2.61
CA THR A 74 5.07 7.56 -1.47
C THR A 74 6.14 8.61 -1.15
N SER A 75 6.56 8.70 0.11
CA SER A 75 7.72 9.50 0.50
C SER A 75 9.05 8.79 0.20
N ASP A 76 9.02 7.47 0.04
CA ASP A 76 10.18 6.64 -0.34
C ASP A 76 9.82 5.81 -1.57
N GLU A 77 10.28 6.25 -2.74
CA GLU A 77 10.00 5.60 -4.03
C GLU A 77 10.79 4.29 -4.19
N ASP A 78 11.96 4.17 -3.55
CA ASP A 78 12.87 3.05 -3.75
C ASP A 78 12.24 1.74 -3.31
N ASP A 79 11.41 1.76 -2.27
CA ASP A 79 10.76 0.54 -1.77
C ASP A 79 9.64 0.05 -2.71
N LEU A 80 8.86 0.94 -3.30
CA LEU A 80 7.79 0.56 -4.24
C LEU A 80 8.29 0.20 -5.63
N VAL A 81 9.40 0.81 -6.09
CA VAL A 81 10.00 0.48 -7.41
C VAL A 81 10.42 -0.99 -7.46
N LYS A 82 10.87 -1.55 -6.33
CA LYS A 82 11.26 -2.98 -6.24
C LYS A 82 10.07 -3.93 -6.35
N LEU A 83 8.85 -3.48 -6.04
CA LEU A 83 7.64 -4.31 -5.93
C LEU A 83 6.68 -4.15 -7.11
N CYS A 84 6.79 -3.08 -7.90
CA CYS A 84 5.82 -2.75 -8.98
C CYS A 84 6.47 -2.69 -10.38
N PRO A 85 6.87 -3.80 -11.01
CA PRO A 85 7.48 -3.75 -12.33
C PRO A 85 6.45 -3.41 -13.43
N GLY A 86 6.38 -2.13 -13.81
CA GLY A 86 5.97 -1.68 -15.15
C GLY A 86 4.49 -1.35 -15.39
N ARG A 87 3.57 -1.66 -14.46
CA ARG A 87 2.12 -1.37 -14.63
C ARG A 87 1.58 -0.25 -13.73
N VAL A 88 2.36 0.14 -12.73
CA VAL A 88 1.97 1.14 -11.73
C VAL A 88 2.96 2.30 -11.80
N LEU A 89 2.44 3.52 -11.90
CA LEU A 89 3.26 4.72 -11.88
C LEU A 89 3.59 5.08 -10.43
N ILE A 90 4.88 5.26 -10.12
CA ILE A 90 5.32 5.70 -8.79
C ILE A 90 5.63 7.20 -8.85
N ARG A 91 5.23 7.91 -7.79
CA ARG A 91 5.44 9.35 -7.61
C ARG A 91 5.80 9.68 -6.16
N ALA A 92 6.81 10.51 -5.99
CA ALA A 92 7.09 11.17 -4.72
C ALA A 92 5.92 12.08 -4.29
N LEU A 93 5.71 12.19 -2.96
CA LEU A 93 4.79 13.13 -2.31
C LEU A 93 5.32 14.58 -2.33
#